data_AF-A0A843MA07-F1
#
_entry.id   AF-A0A843MA07-F1
#
_cell.length_a   1.000
_cell.length_b   1.000
_cell.length_c   1.000
_cell.angle_alpha   90.00
_cell.angle_beta   90.00
_cell.angle_gamma   90.00
#
_symmetry.space_group_name_H-M   'P 1'
#
loop_
_entity.id
_entity.type
_entity.pdbx_description
1 polymer ?
#
loop_
_entity_poly.entity_id
_entity_poly.type
_entity_poly.pdbx_seq_one_letter_code
_entity_poly.pdbx_strand_id
1 'polypeptide(L)' 'DDINLMKKMRCYRGVRHENGLKVRGQCTKSTGRFGRIVGVSKRKTN' A
#
# COMPACT_ATOMS: atom_id res chain seq x y z
N ASP A 1 -15.08 -9.55 11.11
CA ASP A 1 -15.26 -8.13 10.70
C ASP A 1 -14.68 -7.14 11.68
N ASP A 2 -13.36 -6.95 11.63
CA ASP A 2 -12.68 -5.92 12.44
C ASP A 2 -11.99 -4.89 11.53
N ILE A 3 -11.41 -5.34 10.41
CA ILE A 3 -10.81 -4.47 9.40
C ILE A 3 -11.85 -3.58 8.71
N ASN A 4 -13.05 -4.08 8.43
CA ASN A 4 -14.12 -3.28 7.82
C ASN A 4 -14.59 -2.16 8.76
N LEU A 5 -14.69 -2.45 10.06
CA LEU A 5 -14.98 -1.45 11.09
C LEU A 5 -13.85 -0.42 11.20
N MET A 6 -12.59 -0.88 11.23
CA MET A 6 -11.40 -0.01 11.26
C MET A 6 -11.34 0.92 10.03
N LYS A 7 -11.66 0.42 8.83
CA LYS A 7 -11.76 1.21 7.60
C LYS A 7 -12.85 2.27 7.73
N LYS A 8 -14.04 1.89 8.22
CA LYS A 8 -15.17 2.81 8.42
C LYS A 8 -14.87 3.90 9.46
N MET A 9 -14.16 3.55 10.53
CA MET A 9 -13.69 4.49 11.56
C MET A 9 -12.52 5.37 11.11
N ARG A 10 -11.89 5.10 9.95
CA ARG A 10 -10.72 5.80 9.41
C ARG A 10 -9.53 5.91 10.38
N CYS A 11 -9.37 4.92 11.26
CA CYS A 11 -8.20 4.84 12.13
C CYS A 11 -6.92 4.55 11.32
N TYR A 12 -5.74 4.84 11.86
CA TYR A 12 -4.47 4.60 11.17
C TYR A 12 -4.37 3.18 10.59
N ARG A 13 -4.69 2.16 11.39
CA ARG A 13 -4.69 0.76 10.94
C ARG A 13 -5.65 0.54 9.77
N GLY A 14 -6.86 1.11 9.85
CA GLY A 14 -7.88 1.03 8.81
C GLY A 14 -7.42 1.62 7.48
N VAL A 15 -6.88 2.85 7.51
CA VAL A 15 -6.36 3.54 6.31
C VAL A 15 -5.18 2.77 5.69
N ARG A 16 -4.30 2.20 6.51
CA ARG A 16 -3.20 1.35 6.02
C ARG A 16 -3.74 0.09 5.34
N HIS A 17 -4.77 -0.55 5.91
CA HIS A 17 -5.44 -1.70 5.31
C HIS A 17 -6.19 -1.37 4.02
N GLU A 18 -6.79 -0.19 3.91
CA GLU A 18 -7.43 0.31 2.68
C GLU A 18 -6.39 0.49 1.56
N ASN A 19 -5.24 1.09 1.89
CA ASN A 19 -4.15 1.32 0.95
C ASN A 19 -3.31 0.07 0.66
N GLY A 20 -3.60 -1.09 1.28
CA GLY A 20 -2.80 -2.31 1.14
C GLY A 20 -1.38 -2.21 1.71
N LEU A 21 -1.14 -1.24 2.59
CA LEU A 21 0.18 -0.98 3.17
C LEU A 21 0.35 -1.72 4.50
N LYS A 22 1.61 -2.00 4.83
CA LYS A 22 1.95 -2.65 6.11
C LYS A 22 1.60 -1.74 7.30
N VAL A 23 1.06 -2.34 8.35
CA VAL A 23 0.41 -1.62 9.46
C VAL A 23 1.35 -1.33 10.64
N ARG A 24 2.41 -2.12 10.85
CA ARG A 24 3.29 -2.05 12.04
C ARG A 24 4.46 -1.07 11.92
N GLY A 25 4.29 0.06 11.23
CA GLY A 25 5.33 1.10 11.13
C GLY A 25 6.57 0.72 10.31
N GLN A 26 6.47 -0.25 9.39
CA GLN A 26 7.59 -0.60 8.51
C GLN A 26 7.87 0.52 7.50
N CYS A 27 9.16 0.80 7.25
CA CYS A 27 9.62 1.76 6.25
C CYS A 27 9.32 1.30 4.82
N THR A 28 8.26 1.85 4.23
CA THR A 28 7.76 1.48 2.88
C THR A 28 8.37 2.30 1.73
N LYS A 29 9.38 3.14 2.02
CA LYS A 29 10.09 3.94 1.01
C LYS A 29 10.82 3.07 -0.01
N SER A 30 11.53 2.04 0.46
CA SER A 30 12.32 1.13 -0.38
C SER A 30 11.81 -0.31 -0.37
N THR A 31 11.09 -0.74 0.68
CA THR A 31 10.60 -2.11 0.83
C THR A 31 9.09 -2.22 0.53
N GLY A 32 8.66 -3.40 0.04
CA GLY A 32 7.26 -3.61 -0.34
C GLY A 32 6.84 -2.83 -1.59
N ARG A 33 7.77 -2.60 -2.52
CA ARG A 33 7.50 -1.98 -3.81
C ARG A 33 6.82 -2.98 -4.73
N PHE A 34 5.57 -2.72 -5.07
CA PHE A 34 4.82 -3.46 -6.09
C PHE A 34 4.35 -2.45 -7.14
N GLY A 35 4.43 -2.80 -8.43
CA GLY A 35 4.05 -1.91 -9.54
C GLY A 35 5.22 -1.28 -10.31
N ARG A 36 4.95 -0.17 -11.01
CA ARG A 36 5.91 0.46 -11.93
C ARG A 36 6.99 1.21 -11.17
N ILE A 37 8.25 1.04 -11.59
CA ILE A 37 9.38 1.81 -11.03
C ILE A 37 9.20 3.27 -11.48
N VAL A 38 9.17 4.19 -10.51
CA VAL A 38 9.12 5.64 -10.78
C VAL A 38 10.31 6.01 -11.67
N GLY A 39 10.04 6.64 -12.81
CA GLY A 39 11.06 7.08 -13.76
C GLY A 39 11.53 6.05 -14.78
N VAL A 40 11.02 4.80 -14.75
CA VAL A 40 11.40 3.77 -15.76
C VAL A 40 10.20 3.47 -16.67
N SER A 41 10.32 3.82 -17.95
CA SER A 41 9.41 3.37 -19.00
C SER A 41 9.95 2.08 -19.64
N LYS A 42 9.32 0.94 -19.31
CA LYS A 42 9.59 -0.30 -20.06
C LYS A 42 8.99 -0.17 -21.46
N ARG A 43 9.81 -0.42 -22.49
CA ARG A 43 9.35 -0.48 -23.88
C ARG A 43 8.31 -1.62 -23.96
N LYS A 44 7.11 -1.35 -24.44
CA LYS A 44 6.11 -2.39 -24.68
C LYS A 44 6.61 -3.26 -25.83
N THR A 45 6.86 -4.54 -25.58
CA THR A 45 7.02 -5.56 -26.62
C THR A 45 5.63 -6.07 -26.99
N ASN A 46 5.29 -6.00 -28.27
CA ASN A 46 4.12 -6.63 -28.86
C ASN A 46 4.35 -8.14 -28.99
#